data_AF-A0A353D5X1-F1
#
_entry.id   AF-A0A353D5X1-F1
#
_cell.length_a   1.000
_cell.length_b   1.000
_cell.length_c   1.000
_cell.angle_alpha   90.00
_cell.angle_beta   90.00
_cell.angle_gamma   90.00
#
_symmetry.space_group_name_H-M   'P 1'
#
loop_
_entity.id
_entity.type
_entity.pdbx_description
1 polymer ?
#
loop_
_entity_poly.entity_id
_entity_poly.type
_entity_poly.pdbx_seq_one_letter_code
_entity_poly.pdbx_strand_id
1 'polypeptide(L)' 'KCATQRILDVFTLRTLCDIGDKYADGFIHFTIRSNVEYVVDDEAKVQPLIDAIEEAGFIIGGTANSVATLSHTQGWLHC' A
#
# COMPACT_ATOMS: atom_id res chain seq x y z
N LYS A 1 -2.40 -5.06 -4.41
CA LYS A 1 -2.22 -3.60 -4.14
C LYS A 1 -2.70 -3.33 -2.72
N CYS A 2 -1.97 -2.52 -1.98
CA CYS A 2 -2.26 -2.12 -0.61
C CYS A 2 -2.99 -0.77 -0.62
N ALA A 3 -4.21 -0.73 -0.09
CA ALA A 3 -4.99 0.48 0.04
C ALA A 3 -4.49 1.31 1.24
N THR A 4 -4.30 2.60 1.00
CA THR A 4 -3.86 3.55 2.02
C THR A 4 -4.68 4.84 1.90
N GLN A 5 -4.80 5.58 3.00
CA GLN A 5 -5.19 6.99 2.91
C GLN A 5 -4.19 7.76 2.03
N ARG A 6 -4.64 8.76 1.27
CA ARG A 6 -3.74 9.61 0.47
C ARG A 6 -2.87 10.51 1.37
N ILE A 7 -3.42 10.91 2.51
CA ILE A 7 -2.76 11.80 3.47
C ILE A 7 -2.17 10.90 4.53
N LEU A 8 -0.87 10.65 4.42
CA LEU A 8 -0.12 9.74 5.27
C LEU A 8 0.78 10.52 6.22
N ASP A 9 0.84 10.09 7.47
CA ASP A 9 1.87 10.53 8.40
C ASP A 9 3.17 9.75 8.17
N VAL A 10 4.25 10.22 8.80
CA VAL A 10 5.59 9.65 8.65
C VAL A 10 5.69 8.24 9.23
N PHE A 11 4.94 7.91 10.29
CA PHE A 11 4.98 6.59 10.90
C PHE A 11 4.33 5.56 9.98
N THR A 12 3.16 5.87 9.42
CA THR A 12 2.50 5.00 8.43
C THR A 12 3.39 4.76 7.21
N LEU A 13 4.04 5.80 6.69
CA LEU A 13 4.97 5.69 5.57
C LEU A 13 6.17 4.78 5.90
N ARG A 14 6.74 4.91 7.11
CA ARG A 14 7.83 4.05 7.56
C ARG A 14 7.40 2.60 7.69
N THR A 15 6.22 2.32 8.23
CA THR A 15 5.68 0.95 8.30
C THR A 15 5.58 0.32 6.91
N LEU A 16 5.09 1.07 5.91
CA LEU A 16 5.01 0.58 4.52
C LEU A 16 6.40 0.31 3.93
N CYS A 17 7.38 1.18 4.18
CA CYS A 17 8.75 0.95 3.76
C CYS A 17 9.38 -0.27 4.45
N ASP A 18 9.18 -0.44 5.77
CA ASP A 18 9.72 -1.57 6.54
C ASP A 18 9.16 -2.91 6.04
N ILE A 19 7.89 -2.95 5.60
CA ILE A 19 7.31 -4.12 4.93
C ILE A 19 8.00 -4.34 3.58
N GLY A 20 8.20 -3.29 2.80
CA GLY A 20 8.91 -3.34 1.52
C GLY A 20 10.34 -3.88 1.66
N ASP A 21 11.09 -3.42 2.65
CA ASP A 21 12.45 -3.87 2.94
C ASP A 21 12.51 -5.36 3.31
N LYS A 22 11.52 -5.84 4.06
CA LYS A 22 11.49 -7.24 4.53
C LYS A 22 11.00 -8.23 3.48
N TYR A 23 10.02 -7.83 2.66
CA TYR A 23 9.24 -8.76 1.84
C TYR A 23 9.26 -8.45 0.34
N ALA A 24 9.73 -7.27 -0.08
CA ALA A 24 9.69 -6.81 -1.47
C ALA A 24 10.96 -6.04 -1.90
N ASP A 25 12.12 -6.53 -1.47
CA ASP A 25 13.45 -6.10 -1.91
C ASP A 25 13.74 -4.59 -1.74
N GLY A 26 13.01 -3.91 -0.84
CA GLY A 26 13.21 -2.51 -0.46
C GLY A 26 12.60 -1.48 -1.40
N PHE A 27 11.73 -1.89 -2.34
CA PHE A 27 11.07 -0.97 -3.27
C PHE A 27 9.56 -0.97 -3.12
N ILE A 28 8.98 0.23 -3.11
CA ILE A 28 7.53 0.44 -3.16
C ILE A 28 7.17 1.43 -4.26
N HIS A 29 6.01 1.21 -4.88
CA HIS A 29 5.47 2.09 -5.92
C HIS A 29 4.11 2.64 -5.51
N PHE A 30 3.89 3.93 -5.72
CA PHE A 30 2.57 4.54 -5.57
C PHE A 30 1.87 4.66 -6.92
N THR A 31 0.67 4.08 -7.00
CA THR A 31 -0.19 4.21 -8.18
C THR A 31 -0.76 5.63 -8.32
N ILE A 32 -1.30 5.93 -9.50
CA ILE A 32 -2.01 7.20 -9.75
C ILE A 32 -3.22 7.42 -8.82
N ARG A 33 -3.78 6.33 -8.22
CA ARG A 33 -4.87 6.38 -7.24
C ARG A 33 -4.38 6.32 -5.79
N SER A 34 -3.10 6.57 -5.56
CA SER A 34 -2.46 6.64 -4.23
C SER A 34 -2.42 5.31 -3.46
N ASN A 35 -2.66 4.17 -4.11
CA ASN A 35 -2.37 2.85 -3.53
C ASN A 35 -0.89 2.53 -3.60
N VAL A 36 -0.41 1.77 -2.61
CA VAL A 36 0.95 1.19 -2.61
C VAL A 36 0.93 -0.15 -3.36
N GLU A 37 1.93 -0.37 -4.19
CA GLU A 37 2.23 -1.62 -4.86
C GLU A 37 3.63 -2.07 -4.45
N TYR A 38 3.69 -3.33 -4.03
CA TYR A 38 4.92 -4.08 -3.80
C TYR A 38 5.13 -5.00 -4.99
N VAL A 39 6.37 -5.10 -5.46
CA VAL A 39 6.73 -5.94 -6.61
C VAL A 39 7.65 -7.03 -6.09
N VAL A 40 7.28 -8.28 -6.37
CA VAL A 40 8.08 -9.47 -6.04
C VAL A 40 8.27 -10.30 -7.29
N ASP A 41 9.40 -10.99 -7.37
CA ASP A 41 9.81 -11.85 -8.49
C ASP A 41 9.52 -13.34 -8.24
N ASP A 42 9.16 -13.71 -7.01
CA ASP A 42 8.85 -15.06 -6.57
C ASP A 42 7.45 -15.14 -5.96
N GLU A 43 6.65 -16.11 -6.42
CA GLU A 43 5.31 -16.39 -5.91
C GLU A 43 5.32 -16.77 -4.42
N ALA A 44 6.39 -17.42 -3.94
CA ALA A 44 6.53 -17.78 -2.53
C ALA A 44 6.57 -16.57 -1.58
N LYS A 45 6.94 -15.38 -2.08
CA LYS A 45 6.94 -14.12 -1.30
C LYS A 45 5.55 -13.50 -1.17
N VAL A 46 4.57 -13.91 -1.98
CA VAL A 46 3.26 -13.24 -2.08
C VAL A 46 2.43 -13.40 -0.81
N GLN A 47 2.25 -14.63 -0.30
CA GLN A 47 1.43 -14.85 0.89
C GLN A 47 2.02 -14.21 2.15
N PRO A 48 3.34 -14.35 2.45
CA PRO A 48 3.95 -13.65 3.58
C PRO A 48 3.80 -12.13 3.53
N LEU A 49 3.88 -11.55 2.33
CA LEU A 49 3.66 -10.12 2.12
C LEU A 49 2.20 -9.73 2.37
N ILE A 50 1.24 -10.54 1.90
CA ILE A 50 -0.18 -10.33 2.17
C ILE A 50 -0.45 -10.30 3.68
N ASP A 51 0.04 -11.32 4.39
CA ASP A 51 -0.19 -11.46 5.83
C ASP A 51 0.41 -10.28 6.60
N ALA A 52 1.63 -9.84 6.25
CA ALA A 52 2.29 -8.69 6.88
C ALA A 52 1.54 -7.36 6.66
N ILE A 53 0.95 -7.17 5.47
CA ILE A 53 0.15 -5.98 5.13
C ILE A 53 -1.16 -5.96 5.93
N GLU A 54 -1.84 -7.10 6.01
CA GLU A 54 -3.10 -7.23 6.75
C GLU A 54 -2.89 -7.12 8.27
N GLU A 55 -1.81 -7.69 8.81
CA GLU A 55 -1.42 -7.54 10.22
C GLU A 55 -1.11 -6.08 10.58
N ALA A 56 -0.50 -5.33 9.66
CA ALA A 56 -0.27 -3.90 9.80
C ALA A 56 -1.55 -3.04 9.66
N GLY A 57 -2.70 -3.67 9.37
CA GLY A 57 -4.01 -3.03 9.31
C GLY A 57 -4.38 -2.43 7.95
N PHE A 58 -3.64 -2.74 6.89
CA PHE A 58 -3.97 -2.28 5.53
C PHE A 58 -4.78 -3.31 4.76
N ILE A 59 -5.56 -2.84 3.79
CA ILE A 59 -6.47 -3.69 3.00
C ILE A 59 -5.84 -3.99 1.64
N ILE A 60 -5.92 -5.25 1.23
CA ILE A 60 -5.45 -5.70 -0.08
C ILE A 60 -6.61 -5.73 -1.08
N GLY A 61 -6.43 -5.14 -2.26
CA GLY A 61 -7.46 -5.21 -3.31
C GLY A 61 -7.32 -4.15 -4.41
N GLY A 62 -8.46 -3.75 -5.00
CA GLY A 62 -8.52 -2.73 -6.04
C GLY A 62 -7.90 -3.17 -7.37
N THR A 63 -7.98 -4.46 -7.70
CA THR A 63 -7.46 -5.06 -8.93
C THR A 63 -8.58 -5.46 -9.89
N ALA A 64 -8.30 -5.39 -11.19
CA ALA A 64 -9.23 -5.81 -12.25
C ALA A 64 -10.63 -5.16 -12.12
N ASN A 65 -11.68 -5.95 -12.33
CA ASN A 65 -13.07 -5.50 -12.38
C ASN A 65 -13.66 -5.37 -10.96
N SER A 66 -13.08 -4.46 -10.16
CA SER A 66 -13.52 -4.18 -8.80
C SER A 66 -13.56 -2.67 -8.52
N VAL A 67 -14.17 -2.28 -7.41
CA VAL A 67 -14.10 -0.90 -6.93
C VAL A 67 -12.70 -0.66 -6.36
N ALA A 68 -12.01 0.35 -6.91
CA ALA A 68 -10.69 0.77 -6.46
C ALA A 68 -10.77 2.00 -5.54
N THR A 69 -9.64 2.35 -4.92
CA THR A 69 -9.50 3.49 -4.00
C THR A 69 -10.00 4.81 -4.61
N LEU A 70 -10.69 5.58 -3.76
CA LEU A 70 -11.23 6.89 -4.09
C LEU A 70 -10.11 7.94 -4.08
N SER A 71 -9.95 8.64 -5.21
CA SER A 71 -9.10 9.83 -5.26
C SER A 71 -9.86 11.04 -4.71
N HIS A 72 -9.19 11.86 -3.89
CA HIS A 72 -9.81 13.01 -3.23
C HIS A 72 -8.83 14.19 -3.10
N THR A 73 -9.37 15.36 -2.74
CA THR A 73 -8.62 16.59 -2.44
C THR A 73 -8.43 16.77 -0.93
N GLN A 74 -7.83 17.89 -0.49
CA GLN A 74 -7.50 18.14 0.92
C GLN A 74 -8.72 18.55 1.77
N GLY A 75 -9.67 19.29 1.21
CA GLY A 75 -10.81 19.81 1.97
C GLY A 75 -10.38 20.67 3.17
N TRP A 76 -11.12 20.64 4.28
CA TRP A 76 -10.85 21.45 5.47
C TRP A 76 -9.51 21.17 6.16
N LEU A 77 -8.78 20.13 5.76
CA LEU A 77 -7.47 19.86 6.32
C LEU A 77 -6.45 20.96 5.98
N HIS A 78 -6.57 21.58 4.80
CA HIS A 78 -5.59 22.57 4.34
C HIS A 78 -6.08 23.53 3.23
N CYS A 79 -7.29 23.37 2.67
CA CYS A 79 -7.75 24.27 1.59
C CYS A 79 -7.88 25.73 2.02
#